data_AF-A0A522BE23-F1
#
_entry.id   AF-A0A522BE23-F1
#
_cell.length_a   1.000
_cell.length_b   1.000
_cell.length_c   1.000
_cell.angle_alpha   90.00
_cell.angle_beta   90.00
_cell.angle_gamma   90.00
#
_symmetry.space_group_name_H-M   'P 1'
#
loop_
_entity.id
_entity.type
_entity.pdbx_description
1 polymer ?
#
loop_
_entity_poly.entity_id
_entity_poly.type
_entity_poly.pdbx_seq_one_letter_code
_entity_poly.pdbx_strand_id
1 'polypeptide(L)'
;MGSRLPSIEGEHAVIEELNIDQQRGVLNLRLSSGASPALSHAALRMACRCAPCEAGRRLGHPPVAEQSVRITGCEPIGQQALRFHFSDGHDRGIFPLVYLEELAGRGVDPYAEET
;
A
#
# COMPACT_ATOMS: atom_id res chain seq x y z
N MET A 1 -20.73 -39.22 2.44
CA MET A 1 -19.65 -39.04 3.43
C MET A 1 -18.86 -37.79 3.06
N GLY A 2 -18.42 -37.04 4.06
CA GLY A 2 -18.19 -35.59 4.00
C GLY A 2 -17.09 -35.13 3.05
N SER A 3 -17.46 -34.19 2.19
CA SER A 3 -16.54 -33.27 1.54
C SER A 3 -15.96 -32.34 2.61
N ARG A 4 -14.85 -32.73 3.25
CA ARG A 4 -13.97 -31.75 3.88
C ARG A 4 -13.46 -30.85 2.77
N LEU A 5 -14.06 -29.68 2.63
CA LEU A 5 -13.39 -28.54 2.05
C LEU A 5 -12.03 -28.44 2.77
N PRO A 6 -10.90 -28.35 2.06
CA PRO A 6 -9.66 -27.99 2.73
C PRO A 6 -9.93 -26.65 3.41
N SER A 7 -9.74 -26.61 4.73
CA SER A 7 -9.50 -25.36 5.42
C SER A 7 -8.32 -24.75 4.68
N ILE A 8 -8.59 -23.79 3.80
CA ILE A 8 -7.58 -22.81 3.48
C ILE A 8 -7.38 -22.06 4.81
N GLU A 9 -6.51 -22.61 5.64
CA GLU A 9 -5.87 -21.85 6.71
C GLU A 9 -5.21 -20.70 5.97
N GLY A 10 -5.92 -19.58 5.96
CA GLY A 10 -5.54 -18.42 5.20
C GLY A 10 -4.26 -17.92 5.80
N GLU A 11 -3.14 -18.26 5.17
CA GLU A 11 -1.86 -17.58 5.31
C GLU A 11 -2.01 -16.19 4.65
N HIS A 12 -3.01 -15.45 5.10
CA HIS A 12 -3.35 -14.13 4.66
C HIS A 12 -2.64 -13.21 5.63
N ALA A 13 -1.66 -12.44 5.15
CA ALA A 13 -1.08 -11.37 5.94
C ALA A 13 -2.23 -10.50 6.48
N VAL A 14 -2.31 -10.34 7.80
CA VAL A 14 -3.27 -9.47 8.47
C VAL A 14 -2.51 -8.25 8.96
N ILE A 15 -3.16 -7.10 8.94
CA ILE A 15 -2.60 -5.87 9.52
C ILE A 15 -2.70 -5.97 11.04
N GLU A 16 -1.56 -6.08 11.71
CA GLU A 16 -1.48 -6.02 13.17
C GLU A 16 -1.32 -4.58 13.66
N GLU A 17 -0.55 -3.77 12.93
CA GLU A 17 -0.32 -2.37 13.25
C GLU A 17 -0.33 -1.54 11.95
N LEU A 18 -0.97 -0.39 12.01
CA LEU A 18 -0.99 0.58 10.92
C LEU A 18 -0.80 1.96 11.53
N ASN A 19 0.35 2.56 11.23
CA ASN A 19 0.70 3.91 11.68
C ASN A 19 1.00 4.79 10.47
N ILE A 20 0.14 5.80 10.26
CA ILE A 20 0.31 6.81 9.22
C ILE A 20 0.95 8.04 9.85
N ASP A 21 2.26 8.19 9.67
CA ASP A 21 2.99 9.34 10.17
C ASP A 21 2.81 10.52 9.21
N GLN A 22 1.86 11.40 9.53
CA GLN A 22 1.58 12.60 8.74
C GLN A 22 2.74 13.60 8.72
N GLN A 23 3.53 13.66 9.82
CA GLN A 23 4.63 14.60 9.94
C GLN A 23 5.79 14.19 9.05
N ARG A 24 6.15 12.92 9.09
CA ARG A 24 7.24 12.35 8.28
C ARG A 24 6.80 11.96 6.88
N GLY A 25 5.50 11.83 6.64
CA GLY A 25 4.96 11.37 5.37
C GLY A 25 5.23 9.89 5.11
N VAL A 26 5.21 9.06 6.16
CA VAL A 26 5.59 7.64 6.11
C VAL A 26 4.46 6.77 6.67
N LEU A 27 4.08 5.76 5.91
CA LEU A 27 3.24 4.66 6.34
C LEU A 27 4.12 3.56 6.93
N ASN A 28 3.87 3.21 8.18
CA ASN A 28 4.47 2.07 8.84
C ASN A 28 3.39 1.02 9.05
N LEU A 29 3.64 -0.20 8.59
CA LEU A 29 2.75 -1.33 8.80
C LEU A 29 3.48 -2.41 9.58
N ARG A 30 2.72 -3.18 10.36
CA ARG A 30 3.12 -4.48 10.90
C ARG A 30 2.11 -5.50 10.43
N LEU A 31 2.59 -6.53 9.75
CA LEU A 31 1.77 -7.62 9.27
C LEU A 31 2.01 -8.85 10.14
N SER A 32 0.97 -9.67 10.31
CA SER A 32 1.03 -10.93 11.06
C SER A 32 2.01 -11.95 10.47
N SER A 33 2.40 -11.76 9.21
CA SER A 33 3.49 -12.52 8.58
C SER A 33 4.88 -12.21 9.16
N GLY A 34 5.00 -11.18 10.01
CA GLY A 34 6.26 -10.68 10.58
C GLY A 34 6.89 -9.54 9.76
N ALA A 35 6.36 -9.24 8.57
CA ALA A 35 6.82 -8.13 7.76
C ALA A 35 6.42 -6.78 8.38
N SER A 36 7.34 -5.83 8.33
CA SER A 36 7.10 -4.46 8.81
C SER A 36 7.50 -3.42 7.75
N PRO A 37 6.72 -3.30 6.66
CA PRO A 37 7.05 -2.37 5.59
C PRO A 37 6.87 -0.91 6.04
N ALA A 38 7.90 -0.09 5.78
CA ALA A 38 7.87 1.36 5.95
C ALA A 38 7.98 2.03 4.57
N LEU A 39 6.96 2.80 4.18
CA LEU A 39 6.82 3.35 2.83
C LEU A 39 6.45 4.83 2.89
N SER A 40 7.10 5.68 2.10
CA SER A 40 6.68 7.09 2.00
C SER A 40 5.33 7.23 1.30
N HIS A 41 4.55 8.25 1.67
CA HIS A 41 3.26 8.55 1.05
C HIS A 41 3.41 8.82 -0.45
N ALA A 42 4.49 9.50 -0.86
CA ALA A 42 4.80 9.75 -2.25
C ALA A 42 5.07 8.46 -3.03
N ALA A 43 5.88 7.57 -2.47
CA ALA A 43 6.15 6.29 -3.12
C ALA A 43 4.92 5.39 -3.21
N LEU A 44 4.08 5.37 -2.17
CA LEU A 44 2.77 4.70 -2.23
C LEU A 44 1.91 5.27 -3.36
N ARG A 45 1.82 6.59 -3.47
CA ARG A 45 1.03 7.25 -4.51
C ARG A 45 1.53 6.93 -5.94
N MET A 46 2.85 6.84 -6.13
CA MET A 46 3.47 6.40 -7.40
C MET A 46 3.32 4.89 -7.64
N ALA A 47 3.23 4.10 -6.58
CA ALA A 47 3.00 2.67 -6.64
C ALA A 47 1.51 2.31 -6.79
N CYS A 48 0.60 3.28 -6.81
CA CYS A 48 -0.83 3.06 -6.88
C CYS A 48 -1.23 2.12 -8.04
N ARG A 49 -2.04 1.11 -7.74
CA ARG A 49 -2.60 0.13 -8.69
C ARG A 49 -4.11 0.26 -8.87
N CYS A 50 -4.65 1.47 -8.75
CA CYS A 50 -6.04 1.68 -9.12
C CYS A 50 -6.21 1.65 -10.64
N ALA A 51 -7.42 1.38 -11.12
CA ALA A 51 -7.73 1.29 -12.56
C ALA A 51 -7.21 2.48 -13.40
N PRO A 52 -7.40 3.77 -13.01
CA PRO A 52 -6.87 4.88 -13.81
C PRO A 52 -5.35 4.97 -13.78
N CYS A 53 -4.68 4.65 -12.66
CA CYS A 53 -3.22 4.65 -12.59
C CYS A 53 -2.60 3.50 -13.39
N GLU A 54 -3.22 2.31 -13.37
CA GLU A 54 -2.79 1.20 -14.22
C GLU A 54 -2.99 1.49 -15.71
N ALA A 55 -4.13 2.10 -16.07
CA ALA A 55 -4.37 2.53 -17.46
C ALA A 55 -3.32 3.53 -17.92
N GLY A 56 -3.03 4.56 -17.10
CA GLY A 56 -1.95 5.52 -17.37
C GLY A 56 -0.60 4.84 -17.54
N ARG A 57 -0.22 3.92 -16.64
CA ARG A 57 1.04 3.17 -16.73
C ARG A 57 1.14 2.36 -18.02
N ARG A 58 0.05 1.73 -18.48
CA ARG A 58 0.01 1.00 -19.76
C ARG A 58 0.15 1.93 -20.97
N LEU A 59 -0.29 3.19 -20.84
CA LEU A 59 -0.17 4.24 -21.85
C LEU A 59 1.18 4.99 -21.79
N GLY A 60 2.10 4.60 -20.90
CA GLY A 60 3.39 5.29 -20.73
C GLY A 60 3.33 6.54 -19.85
N HIS A 61 2.21 6.76 -19.15
CA HIS A 61 2.00 7.85 -18.20
C HIS A 61 1.84 7.29 -16.78
N PRO A 62 2.93 6.83 -16.13
CA PRO A 62 2.86 6.33 -14.77
C PRO A 62 2.37 7.44 -13.83
N PRO A 63 1.71 7.08 -12.71
CA PRO A 63 1.31 8.08 -11.72
C PRO A 63 2.54 8.79 -11.14
N VAL A 64 2.50 10.12 -11.19
CA VAL A 64 3.47 11.00 -10.55
C VAL A 64 2.85 11.54 -9.27
N ALA A 65 3.66 11.65 -8.22
CA ALA A 65 3.24 12.16 -6.93
C ALA A 65 4.25 13.20 -6.44
N GLU A 66 3.76 14.29 -5.84
CA GLU A 66 4.63 15.22 -5.14
C GLU A 66 5.09 14.62 -3.80
N GLN A 67 6.29 14.96 -3.34
CA GLN A 67 6.78 14.54 -2.02
C GLN A 67 5.91 15.11 -0.88
N SER A 68 5.18 16.19 -1.15
CA SER A 68 4.21 16.81 -0.25
C SER A 68 2.91 16.01 -0.11
N VAL A 69 2.65 15.01 -0.96
CA VAL A 69 1.43 14.21 -0.89
C VAL A 69 1.33 13.52 0.47
N ARG A 70 0.13 13.52 1.03
CA ARG A 70 -0.16 12.86 2.31
C ARG A 70 -1.32 11.90 2.16
N ILE A 71 -1.25 10.77 2.86
CA ILE A 71 -2.41 9.88 2.99
C ILE A 71 -3.43 10.58 3.89
N THR A 72 -4.59 10.93 3.37
CA THR A 72 -5.67 11.59 4.11
C THR A 72 -6.68 10.61 4.70
N GLY A 73 -6.67 9.37 4.26
CA GLY A 73 -7.55 8.33 4.75
C GLY A 73 -7.05 6.93 4.40
N CYS A 74 -7.43 5.95 5.21
CA CYS A 74 -7.17 4.55 4.96
C CYS A 74 -8.41 3.71 5.28
N GLU A 75 -8.78 2.80 4.39
CA GLU A 75 -9.90 1.89 4.61
C GLU A 75 -9.48 0.46 4.23
N PRO A 76 -9.73 -0.55 5.09
CA PRO A 76 -9.51 -1.93 4.69
C PRO A 76 -10.52 -2.36 3.61
N ILE A 77 -10.02 -2.98 2.53
CA ILE A 77 -10.83 -3.63 1.50
C ILE A 77 -10.75 -5.14 1.73
N GLY A 78 -11.80 -5.70 2.35
CA GLY A 78 -11.83 -7.11 2.72
C GLY A 78 -10.76 -7.44 3.75
N GLN A 79 -10.14 -8.62 3.63
CA GLN A 79 -9.12 -9.09 4.58
C GLN A 79 -7.69 -8.96 4.06
N GLN A 80 -7.49 -8.49 2.82
CA GLN A 80 -6.20 -8.64 2.11
C GLN A 80 -5.68 -7.37 1.42
N ALA A 81 -6.42 -6.27 1.48
CA ALA A 81 -6.03 -5.04 0.82
C ALA A 81 -6.41 -3.81 1.63
N LEU A 82 -5.69 -2.73 1.36
CA LEU A 82 -5.95 -1.40 1.88
C LEU A 82 -6.33 -0.46 0.74
N ARG A 83 -7.33 0.38 1.00
CA ARG A 83 -7.58 1.60 0.25
C ARG A 83 -6.84 2.74 0.93
N PHE A 84 -6.13 3.53 0.16
CA PHE A 84 -5.57 4.80 0.63
C PHE A 84 -6.17 5.97 -0.15
N HIS A 85 -6.48 7.03 0.59
CA HIS A 85 -6.87 8.33 0.07
C HIS A 85 -5.68 9.25 0.21
N PHE A 86 -5.41 10.06 -0.81
CA PHE A 86 -4.28 10.95 -0.87
C PHE A 86 -4.75 12.41 -1.00
N SER A 87 -3.94 13.33 -0.49
CA SER A 87 -4.21 14.76 -0.49
C SER A 87 -4.19 15.40 -1.88
N ASP A 88 -3.64 14.72 -2.91
CA ASP A 88 -3.66 15.19 -4.30
C ASP A 88 -5.04 15.05 -4.98
N GLY A 89 -6.07 14.64 -4.23
CA GLY A 89 -7.42 14.37 -4.74
C GLY A 89 -7.63 12.91 -5.17
N HIS A 90 -6.68 12.03 -4.89
CA HIS A 90 -6.76 10.61 -5.26
C HIS A 90 -7.36 9.77 -4.12
N ASP A 91 -8.63 9.40 -4.22
CA ASP A 91 -9.37 8.68 -3.16
C ASP A 91 -9.47 7.16 -3.36
N ARG A 92 -8.95 6.61 -4.46
CA ARG A 92 -9.20 5.21 -4.86
C ARG A 92 -7.95 4.35 -4.94
N GLY A 93 -6.91 4.67 -4.19
CA GLY A 93 -5.67 3.91 -4.22
C GLY A 93 -5.87 2.50 -3.65
N ILE A 94 -5.60 1.45 -4.42
CA ILE A 94 -5.77 0.04 -3.99
C ILE A 94 -4.40 -0.59 -3.79
N PHE A 95 -4.19 -1.19 -2.61
CA PHE A 95 -2.93 -1.78 -2.19
C PHE A 95 -3.15 -3.13 -1.51
N PRO A 96 -2.97 -4.25 -2.22
CA PRO A 96 -2.91 -5.58 -1.60
C PRO A 96 -1.78 -5.64 -0.58
N LEU A 97 -1.97 -6.36 0.53
CA LEU A 97 -0.97 -6.48 1.60
C LEU A 97 0.33 -7.09 1.10
N VAL A 98 0.23 -8.16 0.31
CA VAL A 98 1.37 -8.78 -0.37
C VAL A 98 2.15 -7.77 -1.23
N TYR A 99 1.45 -6.83 -1.86
CA TYR A 99 2.10 -5.81 -2.69
C TYR A 99 2.80 -4.73 -1.85
N LEU A 100 2.26 -4.39 -0.68
CA LEU A 100 2.92 -3.48 0.26
C LEU A 100 4.23 -4.07 0.79
N GLU A 101 4.26 -5.39 1.03
CA GLU A 101 5.49 -6.12 1.38
C GLU A 101 6.51 -6.07 0.23
N GLU A 102 6.08 -6.36 -1.00
CA GLU A 102 6.94 -6.26 -2.19
C GLU A 102 7.51 -4.85 -2.37
N LEU A 103 6.72 -3.81 -2.10
CA LEU A 103 7.17 -2.42 -2.21
C LEU A 103 8.29 -2.10 -1.22
N ALA A 104 8.21 -2.59 0.00
CA ALA A 104 9.28 -2.39 0.98
C ALA A 104 10.54 -3.18 0.59
N GLY A 105 10.38 -4.40 0.09
CA GLY A 105 11.50 -5.22 -0.41
C GLY A 105 12.23 -4.60 -1.61
N ARG A 106 11.57 -3.73 -2.38
CA ARG A 106 12.16 -3.02 -3.53
C ARG A 106 13.03 -1.81 -3.14
N GLY A 107 13.21 -1.54 -1.85
CA GLY A 107 14.04 -0.43 -1.37
C GLY A 107 13.38 0.93 -1.59
N VAL A 108 12.06 1.00 -1.45
CA VAL A 108 11.37 2.28 -1.29
C VAL A 108 11.80 2.86 0.05
N ASP A 109 12.92 3.56 0.04
CA ASP A 109 13.46 4.16 1.25
C ASP A 109 12.55 5.32 1.68
N PRO A 110 11.94 5.26 2.89
CA PRO A 110 11.06 6.31 3.37
C PRO A 110 11.80 7.61 3.71
N TYR A 111 13.14 7.60 3.67
CA TYR A 111 14.04 8.71 3.96
C TYR A 111 14.95 9.04 2.79
N ALA A 112 14.60 8.66 1.55
CA ALA A 112 15.37 9.04 0.39
C ALA A 112 15.35 10.58 0.27
N GLU A 113 16.39 11.22 0.82
CA GLU A 113 16.66 12.64 0.63
C GLU A 113 17.07 12.83 -0.84
N GLU A 114 16.25 13.53 -1.60
CA GLU A 114 16.62 13.96 -2.95
C GLU A 114 17.66 15.08 -2.80
N THR A 115 18.92 14.74 -3.07
CA THR A 115 20.04 15.68 -3.22
C THR A 115 19.93 16.51 -4.49
#